data_AF-A0AAU1AFX8-F1
#
_entry.id   AF-A0AAU1AFX8-F1
#
_cell.length_a   1.000
_cell.length_b   1.000
_cell.length_c   1.000
_cell.angle_alpha   90.00
_cell.angle_beta   90.00
_cell.angle_gamma   90.00
#
_symmetry.space_group_name_H-M   'P 1'
#
loop_
_entity.id
_entity.type
_entity.pdbx_description
1 polymer ?
#
loop_
_entity_poly.entity_id
_entity_poly.type
_entity_poly.pdbx_seq_one_letter_code
_entity_poly.pdbx_strand_id
1 'polypeptide(L)' 'MSTEDPGTQGARGDDDRTVDLSDDFVVLPEQTSDDTDHGWGERSSGNDDWLLSQRPPHWD' A
#
# COMPACT_ATOMS: atom_id res chain seq x y z
N MET A 1 37.38 5.00 17.50
CA MET A 1 36.04 5.59 17.66
C MET A 1 35.06 4.44 17.76
N SER A 2 34.64 4.11 18.98
CA SER A 2 33.62 3.09 19.22
C SER A 2 32.27 3.78 19.05
N THR A 3 31.54 3.45 17.99
CA THR A 3 30.14 3.85 17.86
C THR A 3 29.32 2.88 18.69
N GLU A 4 29.12 3.24 19.96
CA GLU A 4 28.03 2.71 20.75
C GLU A 4 26.71 3.00 20.02
N ASP A 5 26.03 1.94 19.58
CA ASP A 5 24.74 2.00 18.93
C ASP A 5 23.65 2.18 20.00
N PRO A 6 22.92 3.31 20.03
CA PRO A 6 21.87 3.54 21.02
C PRO A 6 20.55 2.80 20.72
N GLY A 7 20.53 1.80 19.83
CA GLY A 7 19.31 1.12 19.38
C GLY A 7 18.83 -0.03 20.27
N THR A 8 19.58 -0.43 21.30
CA THR A 8 19.26 -1.67 22.07
C THR A 8 18.58 -1.39 23.42
N GLN A 9 17.77 -0.34 23.52
CA GLN A 9 16.84 -0.16 24.66
C GLN A 9 15.46 0.26 24.13
N GLY A 10 14.74 -0.70 23.56
CA GLY A 10 13.36 -0.47 23.09
C GLY A 10 12.87 -1.43 22.01
N ALA A 11 13.72 -2.31 21.49
CA ALA A 11 13.42 -3.25 20.40
C ALA A 11 12.52 -4.44 20.80
N ARG A 12 11.44 -4.20 21.55
CA ARG A 12 10.21 -4.95 21.28
C ARG A 12 9.51 -4.14 20.22
N GLY A 13 9.81 -4.48 18.98
CA GLY A 13 9.37 -3.74 17.80
C GLY A 13 7.86 -3.62 17.78
N ASP A 14 7.38 -2.63 17.04
CA ASP A 14 5.98 -2.49 16.68
C ASP A 14 5.38 -3.81 16.16
N ASP A 15 6.24 -4.64 15.56
CA ASP A 15 6.00 -5.99 15.04
C ASP A 15 5.48 -7.00 16.07
N ASP A 16 5.81 -6.86 17.36
CA ASP A 16 5.37 -7.79 18.43
C ASP A 16 4.04 -7.38 19.09
N ARG A 17 3.39 -6.31 18.62
CA ARG A 17 2.13 -5.84 19.20
C ARG A 17 0.99 -6.79 18.85
N THR A 18 0.30 -7.30 19.87
CA THR A 18 -0.90 -8.12 19.69
C THR A 18 -2.03 -7.26 19.14
N VAL A 19 -2.55 -7.61 17.96
CA VAL A 19 -3.73 -6.97 17.35
C VAL A 19 -4.98 -7.67 17.86
N ASP A 20 -5.89 -6.92 18.47
CA ASP A 20 -7.21 -7.42 18.83
C ASP A 20 -8.07 -7.49 17.56
N LEU A 21 -8.57 -8.69 17.26
CA LEU A 21 -9.41 -9.00 16.11
C LEU A 21 -10.85 -9.30 16.54
N SER A 22 -11.24 -8.92 17.75
CA SER A 22 -12.58 -9.16 18.31
C SER A 22 -13.65 -8.18 17.84
N ASP A 23 -13.27 -7.11 17.13
CA ASP A 23 -14.21 -6.15 16.54
C ASP A 23 -15.11 -6.79 15.48
N ASP A 24 -16.34 -6.27 15.37
CA ASP A 24 -17.29 -6.70 14.35
C ASP A 24 -16.75 -6.36 12.94
N PHE A 25 -16.30 -7.39 12.22
CA PHE A 25 -15.79 -7.25 10.87
C PHE A 25 -16.89 -6.74 9.92
N VAL A 26 -16.64 -5.62 9.27
CA VAL A 26 -17.47 -5.15 8.17
C VAL A 26 -17.16 -5.99 6.95
N VAL A 27 -18.15 -6.75 6.47
CA VAL A 27 -18.04 -7.42 5.16
C VAL A 27 -17.93 -6.33 4.11
N LEU A 28 -16.74 -6.19 3.53
CA LEU A 28 -16.51 -5.25 2.46
C LEU A 28 -17.30 -5.68 1.20
N PRO A 29 -17.67 -4.73 0.35
CA PRO A 29 -18.19 -5.03 -0.98
C PRO A 29 -17.19 -5.87 -1.79
N GLU A 30 -17.66 -6.50 -2.87
CA GLU A 30 -16.81 -7.28 -3.78
C GLU A 30 -15.63 -6.47 -4.36
N GLN A 31 -15.78 -5.15 -4.47
CA GLN A 31 -14.74 -4.22 -4.89
C GLN A 31 -14.64 -3.08 -3.87
N THR A 32 -13.45 -2.83 -3.36
CA THR A 32 -13.17 -1.73 -2.42
C THR A 32 -12.66 -0.49 -3.16
N SER A 33 -12.64 0.66 -2.50
CA SER A 33 -12.05 1.87 -3.08
C SER A 33 -10.55 1.72 -3.34
N ASP A 34 -9.86 0.91 -2.55
CA ASP A 34 -8.42 0.67 -2.68
C ASP A 34 -8.08 -0.23 -3.88
N ASP A 35 -9.04 -1.05 -4.33
CA ASP A 35 -8.95 -1.82 -5.58
C ASP A 35 -9.11 -0.95 -6.84
N THR A 36 -9.35 0.35 -6.65
CA THR A 36 -9.46 1.32 -7.73
C THR A 36 -8.41 2.42 -7.55
N ASP A 37 -8.02 3.04 -8.65
CA ASP A 37 -7.09 4.17 -8.64
C ASP A 37 -7.73 5.44 -8.00
N HIS A 38 -8.96 5.33 -7.49
CA HIS A 38 -9.68 6.41 -6.86
C HIS A 38 -9.02 6.84 -5.56
N GLY A 39 -8.61 8.11 -5.48
CA GLY A 39 -7.89 8.64 -4.31
C GLY A 39 -6.36 8.51 -4.41
N TRP A 40 -5.83 7.81 -5.41
CA TRP A 40 -4.40 7.71 -5.69
C TRP A 40 -3.85 8.90 -6.50
N GLY A 41 -4.69 9.91 -6.76
CA GLY A 41 -4.33 11.14 -7.50
C GLY A 41 -4.48 11.04 -9.02
N GLU A 42 -4.91 9.88 -9.53
CA GLU A 42 -5.17 9.66 -10.95
C GLU A 42 -6.44 10.40 -11.39
N ARG A 43 -6.42 11.00 -12.58
CA ARG A 43 -7.57 11.71 -13.14
C ARG A 43 -8.57 10.71 -13.71
N SER A 44 -9.85 10.88 -13.39
CA SER A 44 -10.96 10.01 -13.82
C SER A 44 -11.17 9.97 -15.35
N SER A 45 -10.50 10.84 -16.11
CA SER A 45 -10.60 10.92 -17.57
C SER A 45 -9.35 10.33 -18.23
N GLY A 46 -9.53 9.13 -18.79
CA GLY A 46 -8.77 8.55 -19.91
C GLY A 46 -7.26 8.74 -19.90
N ASN A 47 -6.53 7.85 -19.22
CA ASN A 47 -5.09 7.71 -19.35
C ASN A 47 -4.69 6.85 -20.57
N ASP A 48 -5.65 6.51 -21.43
CA ASP A 48 -5.48 5.57 -22.54
C ASP A 48 -4.42 6.07 -23.53
N ASP A 49 -4.39 7.38 -23.82
CA ASP A 49 -3.41 7.98 -24.74
C ASP A 49 -1.97 7.86 -24.22
N TRP A 50 -1.76 8.05 -22.91
CA TRP A 50 -0.45 7.88 -22.30
C TRP A 50 -0.07 6.41 -22.16
N LEU A 51 -1.02 5.53 -21.79
CA LEU A 51 -0.81 4.09 -21.70
C LEU A 51 -0.45 3.48 -23.06
N LEU A 52 -1.11 3.92 -24.14
CA LEU A 52 -0.77 3.55 -25.51
C LEU A 52 0.59 4.11 -25.94
N SER A 53 0.91 5.35 -25.54
CA SER A 53 2.23 5.96 -25.82
C SER A 53 3.38 5.24 -25.09
N GLN A 54 3.09 4.61 -23.94
CA GLN A 54 4.04 3.87 -23.13
C GLN A 54 3.98 2.35 -23.33
N ARG A 55 3.26 1.86 -24.36
CA ARG A 55 3.05 0.43 -24.63
C ARG A 55 4.40 -0.32 -24.67
N PRO A 56 4.70 -1.23 -23.73
CA PRO A 56 5.90 -2.04 -23.81
C PRO A 56 5.95 -2.89 -25.09
N PRO A 57 7.16 -3.19 -25.59
CA PRO A 57 7.35 -3.81 -26.91
C PRO A 57 6.85 -5.25 -27.04
N HIS A 58 6.45 -5.90 -25.94
CA HIS A 58 5.91 -7.26 -25.93
C HIS A 58 4.37 -7.32 -25.96
N TRP A 59 3.72 -6.17 -25.92
CA TRP A 59 2.28 -6.07 -26.03
C TRP A 59 1.97 -6.13 -27.54
N ASP A 60 1.50 -7.27 -28.03
CA ASP A 60 0.93 -7.51 -29.36
C ASP A 60 -0.33 -8.36 -29.22
#